data_AF-D0SQX4-F1
#
_entry.id   AF-D0SQX4-F1
#
_cell.length_a   1.000
_cell.length_b   1.000
_cell.length_c   1.000
_cell.angle_alpha   90.00
_cell.angle_beta   90.00
_cell.angle_gamma   90.00
#
_symmetry.space_group_name_H-M   'P 1'
#
loop_
_entity.id
_entity.type
_entity.pdbx_description
1 polymer ?
#
loop_
_entity_poly.entity_id
_entity_poly.type
_entity_poly.pdbx_seq_one_letter_code
_entity_poly.pdbx_strand_id
1 'polypeptide(L)'
;MALWRSTIIVSAMTMLSRVLGLVRDIVLLNVFGAGKDFDTFVVAFRIPNFFRRLFAEGAFSQAFIPVLTEYKTSKTHAEVQILISRVFGCLLTAMSLLTFVAMVAAPAIIYLYAPGFHNDPEKFDLAVDMFRLTIPYLMFMSLTAFASSILNSYGSFASPAFSPVLLNIAMIAGAWWLTPFMAEPIMALGWAVVVAGVLQLAIQIPELWKKNLLIPPKVDFKHEGVDRILKLMLPALFGVSVTQINLLLNTIWASFMQDGSVSWLYSAERMTELPLGLIGVAIGTVILPSLSARHAEQDQAKFKSMIDWAAKIIMLVGIPASIALFMLSTPIIQALFQRGEFTLEDTHMTALALQCMSAGVISFMLIKVFAPGFYAQQDTKTPVRVGLMAVAANAILNVVFIGFFKLIDWHAEHMALALASSGSALVNAGMLYFYLHKRNIYRFGAHWKKLSFQFLVANITMIAALAYALTWYQGDIAQWLRIAEVVGLCVLGVAAYVIGLLITGFHPRHLKH
;
A
#
# COMPACT_ATOMS: atom_id res chain seq x y z
N MET A 1 -2.36 14.43 -27.91
CA MET A 1 -3.67 13.84 -27.54
C MET A 1 -3.59 12.40 -27.01
N ALA A 2 -2.74 11.51 -27.56
CA ALA A 2 -2.64 10.12 -27.09
C ALA A 2 -2.19 9.96 -25.63
N LEU A 3 -1.18 10.73 -25.17
CA LEU A 3 -0.67 10.66 -23.80
C LEU A 3 -1.75 11.05 -22.76
N TRP A 4 -2.52 12.11 -23.00
CA TRP A 4 -3.61 12.54 -22.12
C TRP A 4 -4.70 11.47 -21.99
N ARG A 5 -5.09 10.82 -23.10
CA ARG A 5 -6.06 9.72 -23.06
C ARG A 5 -5.53 8.53 -22.26
N SER A 6 -4.27 8.14 -22.46
CA SER A 6 -3.65 7.04 -21.70
C SER A 6 -3.56 7.35 -20.22
N THR A 7 -3.16 8.56 -19.84
CA THR A 7 -3.11 8.98 -18.43
C THR A 7 -4.49 8.93 -17.77
N ILE A 8 -5.53 9.41 -18.46
CA ILE A 8 -6.92 9.36 -17.97
C ILE A 8 -7.38 7.90 -17.78
N ILE A 9 -7.13 7.03 -18.77
CA ILE A 9 -7.51 5.62 -18.68
C ILE A 9 -6.81 4.93 -17.50
N VAL A 10 -5.49 5.09 -17.38
CA VAL A 10 -4.73 4.47 -16.27
C VAL A 10 -5.22 4.98 -14.92
N SER A 11 -5.48 6.29 -14.81
CA SER A 11 -5.98 6.91 -13.57
C SER A 11 -7.38 6.41 -13.22
N ALA A 12 -8.27 6.31 -14.20
CA ALA A 12 -9.63 5.78 -14.02
C ALA A 12 -9.62 4.30 -13.62
N MET A 13 -8.81 3.46 -14.28
CA MET A 13 -8.67 2.04 -13.93
C MET A 13 -8.05 1.85 -12.54
N THR A 14 -7.08 2.68 -12.18
CA THR A 14 -6.49 2.66 -10.83
C THR A 14 -7.53 3.04 -9.77
N MET A 15 -8.34 4.07 -10.03
CA MET A 15 -9.41 4.48 -9.11
C MET A 15 -10.47 3.38 -8.98
N LEU A 16 -10.88 2.78 -10.09
CA LEU A 16 -11.80 1.64 -10.09
C LEU A 16 -11.25 0.48 -9.26
N SER A 17 -9.95 0.15 -9.42
CA SER A 17 -9.31 -0.89 -8.62
C SER A 17 -9.26 -0.56 -7.12
N ARG A 18 -9.14 0.72 -6.74
CA ARG A 18 -9.16 1.12 -5.32
C ARG A 18 -10.57 1.01 -4.74
N VAL A 19 -11.58 1.48 -5.46
CA VAL A 19 -12.99 1.35 -5.05
C VAL A 19 -13.38 -0.12 -4.94
N LEU A 20 -13.06 -0.94 -5.93
CA LEU A 20 -13.31 -2.38 -5.87
C LEU A 20 -12.49 -3.09 -4.79
N GLY A 21 -11.28 -2.61 -4.48
CA GLY A 21 -10.50 -3.12 -3.35
C GLY A 21 -11.21 -2.87 -2.01
N LEU A 22 -11.77 -1.69 -1.82
CA LEU A 22 -12.60 -1.38 -0.65
C LEU A 22 -13.85 -2.25 -0.60
N VAL A 23 -14.59 -2.35 -1.72
CA VAL A 23 -15.78 -3.21 -1.82
C VAL A 23 -15.43 -4.67 -1.51
N ARG A 24 -14.31 -5.16 -2.03
CA ARG A 24 -13.78 -6.49 -1.72
C ARG A 24 -13.60 -6.64 -0.22
N ASP A 25 -12.83 -5.77 0.43
CA ASP A 25 -12.57 -5.88 1.87
C ASP A 25 -13.89 -5.84 2.69
N ILE A 26 -14.86 -5.02 2.30
CA ILE A 26 -16.20 -5.00 2.90
C ILE A 26 -16.92 -6.34 2.74
N VAL A 27 -16.88 -6.95 1.55
CA VAL A 27 -17.52 -8.24 1.28
C VAL A 27 -16.83 -9.36 2.05
N LEU A 28 -15.50 -9.39 2.07
CA LEU A 28 -14.75 -10.43 2.79
C LEU A 28 -15.05 -10.39 4.29
N LEU A 29 -14.99 -9.21 4.90
CA LEU A 29 -15.25 -9.06 6.33
C LEU A 29 -16.71 -9.31 6.69
N ASN A 30 -17.65 -9.03 5.78
CA ASN A 30 -19.06 -9.40 5.96
C ASN A 30 -19.25 -10.94 6.00
N VAL A 31 -18.56 -11.67 5.11
CA VAL A 31 -18.71 -13.13 4.98
C VAL A 31 -17.91 -13.92 6.02
N PHE A 32 -16.69 -13.48 6.35
CA PHE A 32 -15.76 -14.23 7.20
C PHE A 32 -15.51 -13.60 8.58
N GLY A 33 -15.95 -12.36 8.81
CA GLY A 33 -15.67 -11.63 10.05
C GLY A 33 -14.19 -11.29 10.22
N ALA A 34 -13.83 -10.78 11.40
CA ALA A 34 -12.44 -10.58 11.81
C ALA A 34 -12.07 -11.61 12.88
N GLY A 35 -11.85 -12.86 12.46
CA GLY A 35 -11.52 -13.98 13.35
C GLY A 35 -10.37 -14.85 12.86
N LYS A 36 -10.22 -16.02 13.48
CA LYS A 36 -9.15 -17.00 13.25
C LYS A 36 -8.92 -17.31 11.76
N ASP A 37 -9.99 -17.57 11.02
CA ASP A 37 -9.91 -17.94 9.60
C ASP A 37 -9.45 -16.79 8.72
N PHE A 38 -10.01 -15.60 8.93
CA PHE A 38 -9.65 -14.42 8.14
C PHE A 38 -8.21 -13.96 8.45
N ASP A 39 -7.78 -14.02 9.71
CA ASP A 39 -6.38 -13.82 10.10
C ASP A 39 -5.44 -14.76 9.33
N THR A 40 -5.83 -16.04 9.26
CA THR A 40 -5.08 -17.09 8.58
C THR A 40 -4.93 -16.79 7.10
N PHE A 41 -6.02 -16.39 6.44
CA PHE A 41 -5.99 -15.94 5.05
C PHE A 41 -5.10 -14.70 4.87
N VAL A 42 -5.24 -13.67 5.72
CA VAL A 42 -4.47 -12.43 5.60
C VAL A 42 -2.97 -12.70 5.71
N VAL A 43 -2.55 -13.54 6.66
CA VAL A 43 -1.14 -13.96 6.82
C VAL A 43 -0.67 -14.72 5.58
N ALA A 44 -1.38 -15.77 5.18
CA ALA A 44 -1.00 -16.60 4.03
C ALA A 44 -0.91 -15.76 2.74
N PHE A 45 -1.84 -14.83 2.53
CA PHE A 45 -1.89 -13.97 1.35
C PHE A 45 -0.89 -12.80 1.40
N ARG A 46 -0.40 -12.39 2.56
CA ARG A 46 0.64 -11.35 2.68
C ARG A 46 1.95 -11.78 2.01
N ILE A 47 2.28 -13.07 2.06
CA ILE A 47 3.52 -13.61 1.49
C ILE A 47 3.54 -13.50 -0.05
N PRO A 48 2.55 -14.03 -0.81
CA PRO A 48 2.48 -13.78 -2.26
C PRO A 48 2.46 -12.29 -2.62
N ASN A 49 1.76 -11.46 -1.85
CA ASN A 49 1.73 -10.01 -2.08
C ASN A 49 3.06 -9.32 -1.82
N PHE A 50 3.84 -9.79 -0.85
CA PHE A 50 5.20 -9.32 -0.63
C PHE A 50 6.05 -9.58 -1.88
N PHE A 51 6.02 -10.81 -2.42
CA PHE A 51 6.75 -11.14 -3.64
C PHE A 51 6.24 -10.38 -4.87
N ARG A 52 4.93 -10.11 -4.96
CA ARG A 52 4.35 -9.22 -5.99
C ARG A 52 5.01 -7.84 -6.00
N ARG A 53 5.09 -7.21 -4.82
CA ARG A 53 5.69 -5.89 -4.65
C ARG A 53 7.19 -5.93 -4.92
N LEU A 54 7.87 -6.98 -4.44
CA LEU A 54 9.30 -7.18 -4.57
C LEU A 54 9.74 -7.37 -6.03
N PHE A 55 9.14 -8.36 -6.69
CA PHE A 55 9.57 -8.86 -7.99
C PHE A 55 8.81 -8.16 -9.11
N ALA A 56 7.47 -8.27 -9.13
CA ALA A 56 6.64 -7.90 -10.27
C ALA A 56 6.53 -6.37 -10.45
N GLU A 57 6.08 -5.65 -9.42
CA GLU A 57 5.95 -4.18 -9.44
C GLU A 57 7.30 -3.46 -9.29
N GLY A 58 8.25 -4.10 -8.61
CA GLY A 58 9.55 -3.51 -8.26
C GLY A 58 10.65 -3.86 -9.26
N ALA A 59 11.48 -4.83 -8.89
CA ALA A 59 12.78 -5.05 -9.51
C ALA A 59 12.72 -5.51 -10.97
N PHE A 60 11.75 -6.37 -11.32
CA PHE A 60 11.63 -6.90 -12.67
C PHE A 60 11.31 -5.80 -13.68
N SER A 61 10.26 -5.03 -13.44
CA SER A 61 9.82 -3.96 -14.35
C SER A 61 10.91 -2.89 -14.54
N GLN A 62 11.63 -2.54 -13.46
CA GLN A 62 12.75 -1.58 -13.52
C GLN A 62 13.94 -2.08 -14.35
N ALA A 63 14.24 -3.38 -14.31
CA ALA A 63 15.32 -3.98 -15.08
C ALA A 63 14.92 -4.29 -16.53
N PHE A 64 13.69 -4.77 -16.74
CA PHE A 64 13.24 -5.29 -18.03
C PHE A 64 12.83 -4.21 -19.02
N ILE A 65 12.09 -3.17 -18.59
CA ILE A 65 11.57 -2.13 -19.49
C ILE A 65 12.70 -1.40 -20.24
N PRO A 66 13.82 -0.98 -19.60
CA PRO A 66 14.91 -0.33 -20.31
C PRO A 66 15.56 -1.23 -21.37
N VAL A 67 15.84 -2.50 -21.02
CA VAL A 67 16.45 -3.47 -21.95
C VAL A 67 15.52 -3.77 -23.12
N LEU A 68 14.23 -3.96 -22.87
CA LEU A 68 13.23 -4.17 -23.92
C LEU A 68 13.11 -2.93 -24.83
N THR A 69 13.14 -1.74 -24.26
CA THR A 69 13.05 -0.49 -25.02
C THR A 69 14.26 -0.30 -25.92
N GLU A 70 15.46 -0.62 -25.44
CA GLU A 70 16.69 -0.60 -26.23
C GLU A 70 16.63 -1.61 -27.39
N TYR A 71 16.20 -2.85 -27.14
CA TYR A 71 16.00 -3.82 -28.21
C TYR A 71 14.95 -3.35 -29.22
N LYS A 72 13.85 -2.76 -28.75
CA LYS A 72 12.80 -2.23 -29.63
C LYS A 72 13.29 -1.09 -30.54
N THR A 73 14.23 -0.26 -30.09
CA THR A 73 14.74 0.87 -30.86
C THR A 73 15.95 0.54 -31.73
N SER A 74 16.82 -0.37 -31.27
CA SER A 74 18.11 -0.65 -31.90
C SER A 74 18.18 -1.98 -32.65
N LYS A 75 17.22 -2.89 -32.42
CA LYS A 75 17.21 -4.25 -32.98
C LYS A 75 15.98 -4.49 -33.84
N THR A 76 16.04 -5.57 -34.62
CA THR A 76 14.93 -6.02 -35.46
C THR A 76 13.77 -6.56 -34.61
N HIS A 77 12.56 -6.58 -35.17
CA HIS A 77 11.39 -7.14 -34.48
C HIS A 77 11.59 -8.61 -34.07
N ALA A 78 12.28 -9.40 -34.91
CA ALA A 78 12.61 -10.80 -34.62
C ALA A 78 13.55 -10.94 -33.41
N GLU A 79 14.54 -10.05 -33.28
CA GLU A 79 15.43 -10.04 -32.11
C GLU A 79 14.67 -9.66 -30.82
N VAL A 80 13.69 -8.76 -30.90
CA VAL A 80 12.78 -8.47 -29.78
C VAL A 80 11.97 -9.70 -29.40
N GLN A 81 11.42 -10.42 -30.38
CA GLN A 81 10.68 -11.67 -30.16
C GLN A 81 11.56 -12.75 -29.51
N ILE A 82 12.82 -12.87 -29.93
CA ILE A 82 13.80 -13.79 -29.33
C ILE A 82 14.04 -13.39 -27.87
N LEU A 83 14.30 -12.11 -27.58
CA LEU A 83 14.47 -11.62 -26.22
C LEU A 83 13.25 -11.97 -25.36
N ILE A 84 12.04 -11.69 -25.84
CA ILE A 84 10.79 -11.99 -25.14
C ILE A 84 10.67 -13.50 -24.89
N SER A 85 10.93 -14.35 -25.88
CA SER A 85 10.92 -15.81 -25.73
C SER A 85 11.88 -16.30 -24.65
N ARG A 86 13.09 -15.74 -24.61
CA ARG A 86 14.14 -16.16 -23.66
C ARG A 86 13.82 -15.69 -22.25
N VAL A 87 13.40 -14.43 -22.09
CA VAL A 87 12.96 -13.89 -20.81
C VAL A 87 11.74 -14.65 -20.30
N PHE A 88 10.75 -14.93 -21.17
CA PHE A 88 9.57 -15.71 -20.79
C PHE A 88 9.96 -17.12 -20.31
N GLY A 89 10.79 -17.85 -21.06
CA GLY A 89 11.22 -19.19 -20.66
C GLY A 89 11.99 -19.21 -19.34
N CYS A 90 12.96 -18.31 -19.17
CA CYS A 90 13.73 -18.19 -17.94
C CYS A 90 12.87 -17.77 -16.75
N LEU A 91 11.97 -16.79 -16.95
CA LEU A 91 11.07 -16.32 -15.91
C LEU A 91 10.08 -17.40 -15.48
N LEU A 92 9.43 -18.07 -16.44
CA LEU A 92 8.51 -19.17 -16.18
C LEU A 92 9.23 -20.27 -15.38
N THR A 93 10.41 -20.69 -15.83
CA THR A 93 11.20 -21.74 -15.15
C THR A 93 11.58 -21.33 -13.73
N ALA A 94 12.11 -20.12 -13.55
CA ALA A 94 12.53 -19.62 -12.25
C ALA A 94 11.35 -19.47 -11.27
N MET A 95 10.23 -18.93 -11.74
CA MET A 95 9.04 -18.72 -10.91
C MET A 95 8.34 -20.05 -10.59
N SER A 96 8.23 -20.97 -11.54
CA SER A 96 7.69 -22.31 -11.28
C SER A 96 8.55 -23.07 -10.26
N LEU A 97 9.88 -23.01 -10.36
CA LEU A 97 10.77 -23.62 -9.38
C LEU A 97 10.62 -22.98 -8.00
N LEU A 98 10.59 -21.64 -7.93
CA LEU A 98 10.41 -20.91 -6.68
C LEU A 98 9.06 -21.23 -6.02
N THR A 99 7.97 -21.24 -6.80
CA THR A 99 6.64 -21.63 -6.33
C THR A 99 6.64 -23.07 -5.83
N PHE A 100 7.24 -24.02 -6.55
CA PHE A 100 7.33 -25.41 -6.12
C PHE A 100 8.10 -25.57 -4.81
N VAL A 101 9.28 -24.96 -4.70
CA VAL A 101 10.07 -24.97 -3.46
C VAL A 101 9.28 -24.34 -2.31
N ALA A 102 8.57 -23.24 -2.54
CA ALA A 102 7.75 -22.60 -1.52
C ALA A 102 6.55 -23.46 -1.10
N MET A 103 5.89 -24.19 -2.01
CA MET A 103 4.80 -25.12 -1.67
C MET A 103 5.30 -26.26 -0.78
N VAL A 104 6.46 -26.82 -1.10
CA VAL A 104 7.07 -27.90 -0.29
C VAL A 104 7.54 -27.36 1.06
N ALA A 105 8.19 -26.21 1.08
CA ALA A 105 8.68 -25.54 2.29
C ALA A 105 7.59 -24.75 3.04
N ALA A 106 6.31 -24.88 2.67
CA ALA A 106 5.20 -24.11 3.22
C ALA A 106 5.15 -24.12 4.76
N PRO A 107 5.29 -25.26 5.47
CA PRO A 107 5.32 -25.27 6.93
C PRO A 107 6.45 -24.43 7.51
N ALA A 108 7.66 -24.54 6.95
CA ALA A 108 8.82 -23.78 7.43
C ALA A 108 8.66 -22.27 7.16
N ILE A 109 8.08 -21.90 6.01
CA ILE A 109 7.83 -20.50 5.64
C ILE A 109 6.78 -19.90 6.57
N ILE A 110 5.68 -20.60 6.84
CA ILE A 110 4.63 -20.12 7.75
C ILE A 110 5.15 -20.03 9.19
N TYR A 111 5.92 -21.00 9.64
CA TYR A 111 6.57 -20.93 10.95
C TYR A 111 7.50 -19.72 11.09
N LEU A 112 8.24 -19.36 10.04
CA LEU A 112 9.09 -18.17 10.05
C LEU A 112 8.29 -16.86 10.01
N TYR A 113 7.18 -16.83 9.25
CA TYR A 113 6.43 -15.61 8.98
C TYR A 113 5.35 -15.30 10.04
N ALA A 114 4.78 -16.34 10.64
CA ALA A 114 3.76 -16.29 11.68
C ALA A 114 4.02 -17.35 12.77
N PRO A 115 5.16 -17.27 13.48
CA PRO A 115 5.53 -18.25 14.50
C PRO A 115 4.48 -18.40 15.61
N GLY A 116 3.70 -17.35 15.92
CA GLY A 116 2.67 -17.43 16.95
C GLY A 116 1.52 -18.39 16.63
N PHE A 117 1.30 -18.71 15.35
CA PHE A 117 0.29 -19.71 14.96
C PHE A 117 0.69 -21.13 15.35
N HIS A 118 1.97 -21.40 15.60
CA HIS A 118 2.43 -22.73 15.99
C HIS A 118 1.77 -23.26 17.28
N ASN A 119 1.30 -22.37 18.15
CA ASN A 119 0.60 -22.73 19.38
C ASN A 119 -0.83 -23.26 19.13
N ASP A 120 -1.37 -23.09 17.92
CA ASP A 120 -2.68 -23.57 17.49
C ASP A 120 -2.51 -24.43 16.22
N PRO A 121 -2.41 -25.76 16.37
CA PRO A 121 -2.14 -26.66 15.25
C PRO A 121 -3.14 -26.54 14.10
N GLU A 122 -4.43 -26.38 14.39
CA GLU A 122 -5.46 -26.21 13.37
C GLU A 122 -5.27 -24.91 12.58
N LYS A 123 -4.96 -23.80 13.28
CA LYS A 123 -4.66 -22.51 12.62
C LYS A 123 -3.43 -22.61 11.73
N PHE A 124 -2.39 -23.28 12.24
CA PHE A 124 -1.14 -23.44 11.53
C PHE A 124 -1.32 -24.29 10.27
N ASP A 125 -2.02 -25.42 10.37
CA ASP A 125 -2.29 -26.32 9.24
C ASP A 125 -3.15 -25.61 8.17
N LEU A 126 -4.20 -24.89 8.59
CA LEU A 126 -4.99 -24.04 7.70
C LEU A 126 -4.14 -22.98 7.00
N ALA A 127 -3.22 -22.33 7.72
CA ALA A 127 -2.31 -21.33 7.16
C ALA A 127 -1.36 -21.93 6.12
N VAL A 128 -0.86 -23.14 6.38
CA VAL A 128 0.00 -23.89 5.46
C VAL A 128 -0.75 -24.27 4.19
N ASP A 129 -1.96 -24.78 4.31
CA ASP A 129 -2.75 -25.20 3.14
C ASP A 129 -3.24 -24.00 2.33
N MET A 130 -3.64 -22.91 3.00
CA MET A 130 -3.95 -21.64 2.35
C MET A 130 -2.72 -21.07 1.61
N PHE A 131 -1.53 -21.17 2.21
CA PHE A 131 -0.30 -20.72 1.56
C PHE A 131 0.08 -21.59 0.35
N ARG A 132 -0.03 -22.92 0.46
CA ARG A 132 0.17 -23.84 -0.69
C ARG A 132 -0.78 -23.52 -1.82
N LEU A 133 -2.04 -23.21 -1.51
CA LEU A 133 -3.05 -22.86 -2.50
C LEU A 133 -2.80 -21.50 -3.13
N THR A 134 -2.36 -20.50 -2.36
CA THR A 134 -2.18 -19.12 -2.85
C THR A 134 -0.82 -18.86 -3.49
N ILE A 135 0.25 -19.58 -3.14
CA ILE A 135 1.60 -19.30 -3.67
C ILE A 135 1.75 -19.48 -5.20
N PRO A 136 0.98 -20.34 -5.92
CA PRO A 136 0.98 -20.34 -7.39
C PRO A 136 0.60 -19.01 -8.02
N TYR A 137 -0.14 -18.16 -7.30
CA TYR A 137 -0.42 -16.78 -7.73
C TYR A 137 0.84 -15.97 -8.01
N LEU A 138 1.95 -16.25 -7.30
CA LEU A 138 3.25 -15.62 -7.55
C LEU A 138 3.67 -15.79 -9.01
N MET A 139 3.62 -17.03 -9.52
CA MET A 139 3.99 -17.34 -10.90
C MET A 139 3.12 -16.55 -11.89
N PHE A 140 1.79 -16.59 -11.72
CA PHE A 140 0.86 -15.89 -12.60
C PHE A 140 1.09 -14.38 -12.61
N MET A 141 1.35 -13.79 -11.44
CA MET A 141 1.60 -12.36 -11.35
C MET A 141 2.94 -11.94 -11.92
N SER A 142 3.98 -12.74 -11.78
CA SER A 142 5.27 -12.46 -12.43
C SER A 142 5.11 -12.48 -13.95
N LEU A 143 4.37 -13.45 -14.50
CA LEU A 143 4.06 -13.50 -15.92
C LEU A 143 3.16 -12.34 -16.37
N THR A 144 2.18 -11.97 -15.55
CA THR A 144 1.32 -10.81 -15.77
C THR A 144 2.14 -9.52 -15.82
N ALA A 145 3.08 -9.33 -14.90
CA ALA A 145 3.96 -8.15 -14.90
C ALA A 145 4.93 -8.14 -16.09
N PHE A 146 5.40 -9.30 -16.53
CA PHE A 146 6.16 -9.43 -17.78
C PHE A 146 5.34 -9.01 -19.00
N ALA A 147 4.15 -9.58 -19.17
CA ALA A 147 3.22 -9.20 -20.23
C ALA A 147 2.85 -7.71 -20.18
N SER A 148 2.62 -7.18 -18.98
CA SER A 148 2.30 -5.77 -18.73
C SER A 148 3.46 -4.85 -19.12
N SER A 149 4.70 -5.24 -18.79
CA SER A 149 5.89 -4.49 -19.16
C SER A 149 6.07 -4.44 -20.68
N ILE A 150 5.81 -5.55 -21.38
CA ILE A 150 5.81 -5.57 -22.85
C ILE A 150 4.74 -4.61 -23.38
N LEU A 151 3.49 -4.74 -22.95
CA LEU A 151 2.38 -3.93 -23.45
C LEU A 151 2.61 -2.43 -23.18
N ASN A 152 3.09 -2.07 -21.99
CA ASN A 152 3.42 -0.69 -21.63
C ASN A 152 4.53 -0.11 -22.53
N SER A 153 5.60 -0.87 -22.80
CA SER A 153 6.64 -0.46 -23.77
C SER A 153 6.12 -0.29 -25.20
N TYR A 154 4.99 -0.90 -25.54
CA TYR A 154 4.30 -0.77 -26.83
C TYR A 154 3.09 0.19 -26.80
N GLY A 155 2.95 1.00 -25.75
CA GLY A 155 1.91 2.02 -25.64
C GLY A 155 0.50 1.49 -25.33
N SER A 156 0.39 0.22 -24.94
CA SER A 156 -0.85 -0.44 -24.54
C SER A 156 -1.00 -0.41 -23.01
N PHE A 157 -1.77 0.54 -22.49
CA PHE A 157 -1.86 0.77 -21.04
C PHE A 157 -3.16 0.27 -20.39
N ALA A 158 -4.22 0.03 -21.17
CA ALA A 158 -5.55 -0.29 -20.65
C ALA A 158 -5.61 -1.67 -19.98
N SER A 159 -5.22 -2.73 -20.70
CA SER A 159 -5.22 -4.10 -20.16
C SER A 159 -4.30 -4.26 -18.94
N PRO A 160 -3.05 -3.75 -18.94
CA PRO A 160 -2.20 -3.74 -17.75
C PRO A 160 -2.84 -3.02 -16.56
N ALA A 161 -3.46 -1.84 -16.78
CA ALA A 161 -4.08 -1.07 -15.71
C ALA A 161 -5.36 -1.73 -15.15
N PHE A 162 -6.06 -2.55 -15.94
CA PHE A 162 -7.26 -3.28 -15.50
C PHE A 162 -6.92 -4.58 -14.75
N SER A 163 -5.72 -5.14 -14.90
CA SER A 163 -5.37 -6.43 -14.27
C SER A 163 -5.60 -6.49 -12.76
N PRO A 164 -5.27 -5.45 -11.95
CA PRO A 164 -5.55 -5.46 -10.51
C PRO A 164 -7.05 -5.55 -10.16
N VAL A 165 -7.93 -5.08 -11.04
CA VAL A 165 -9.40 -5.15 -10.87
C VAL A 165 -9.87 -6.61 -10.82
N LEU A 166 -9.27 -7.48 -11.62
CA LEU A 166 -9.64 -8.90 -11.70
C LEU A 166 -9.40 -9.66 -10.39
N LEU A 167 -8.37 -9.28 -9.61
CA LEU A 167 -8.17 -9.85 -8.28
C LEU A 167 -9.33 -9.52 -7.35
N ASN A 168 -9.75 -8.26 -7.33
CA ASN A 168 -10.88 -7.84 -6.48
C ASN A 168 -12.17 -8.54 -6.89
N ILE A 169 -12.45 -8.61 -8.20
CA ILE A 169 -13.64 -9.28 -8.73
C ILE A 169 -13.62 -10.77 -8.37
N ALA A 170 -12.50 -11.46 -8.59
CA ALA A 170 -12.38 -12.88 -8.27
C ALA A 170 -12.56 -13.16 -6.78
N MET A 171 -11.98 -12.33 -5.89
CA MET A 171 -12.14 -12.48 -4.44
C MET A 171 -13.57 -12.21 -3.97
N ILE A 172 -14.24 -11.18 -4.53
CA ILE A 172 -15.65 -10.91 -4.26
C ILE A 172 -16.52 -12.09 -4.71
N ALA A 173 -16.30 -12.58 -5.93
CA ALA A 173 -17.04 -13.71 -6.48
C ALA A 173 -16.77 -15.00 -5.70
N GLY A 174 -15.53 -15.23 -5.27
CA GLY A 174 -15.16 -16.36 -4.42
C GLY A 174 -15.90 -16.35 -3.09
N ALA A 175 -15.90 -15.21 -2.40
CA ALA A 175 -16.59 -15.06 -1.12
C ALA A 175 -18.12 -15.25 -1.21
N TRP A 176 -18.74 -14.79 -2.29
CA TRP A 176 -20.20 -14.92 -2.45
C TRP A 176 -20.66 -16.24 -3.04
N TRP A 177 -19.95 -16.79 -4.02
CA TRP A 177 -20.40 -17.98 -4.75
C TRP A 177 -19.68 -19.24 -4.35
N LEU A 178 -18.39 -19.19 -4.02
CA LEU A 178 -17.60 -20.40 -3.82
C LEU A 178 -17.64 -20.88 -2.35
N THR A 179 -17.82 -19.95 -1.41
CA THR A 179 -17.89 -20.24 0.03
C THR A 179 -18.89 -21.34 0.43
N PRO A 180 -20.15 -21.37 -0.08
CA PRO A 180 -21.11 -22.42 0.28
C PRO A 180 -20.73 -23.83 -0.19
N PHE A 181 -19.78 -23.96 -1.12
CA PHE A 181 -19.34 -25.24 -1.69
C PHE A 181 -18.04 -25.77 -1.07
N MET A 182 -17.44 -25.04 -0.13
CA MET A 182 -16.19 -25.41 0.53
C MET A 182 -16.47 -26.04 1.89
N ALA A 183 -15.71 -27.09 2.23
CA ALA A 183 -15.75 -27.67 3.58
C ALA A 183 -15.28 -26.65 4.63
N GLU A 184 -14.21 -25.92 4.30
CA GLU A 184 -13.74 -24.75 5.04
C GLU A 184 -14.04 -23.49 4.22
N PRO A 185 -15.02 -22.66 4.63
CA PRO A 185 -15.46 -21.47 3.91
C PRO A 185 -14.33 -20.58 3.37
N ILE A 186 -13.28 -20.37 4.17
CA ILE A 186 -12.18 -19.45 3.86
C ILE A 186 -11.32 -19.91 2.67
N MET A 187 -11.26 -21.22 2.40
CA MET A 187 -10.50 -21.78 1.26
C MET A 187 -11.02 -21.30 -0.09
N ALA A 188 -12.26 -20.81 -0.16
CA ALA A 188 -12.80 -20.12 -1.32
C ALA A 188 -11.91 -18.94 -1.76
N LEU A 189 -11.29 -18.22 -0.83
CA LEU A 189 -10.40 -17.10 -1.13
C LEU A 189 -9.08 -17.55 -1.73
N GLY A 190 -8.53 -18.68 -1.29
CA GLY A 190 -7.33 -19.25 -1.88
C GLY A 190 -7.55 -19.58 -3.37
N TRP A 191 -8.65 -20.25 -3.70
CA TRP A 191 -9.04 -20.52 -5.08
C TRP A 191 -9.31 -19.25 -5.89
N ALA A 192 -9.99 -18.27 -5.30
CA ALA A 192 -10.23 -16.98 -5.94
C ALA A 192 -8.94 -16.27 -6.33
N VAL A 193 -7.90 -16.33 -5.48
CA VAL A 193 -6.58 -15.75 -5.74
C VAL A 193 -5.88 -16.46 -6.91
N VAL A 194 -5.97 -17.79 -7.01
CA VAL A 194 -5.41 -18.55 -8.15
C VAL A 194 -6.14 -18.18 -9.45
N VAL A 195 -7.47 -18.18 -9.42
CA VAL A 195 -8.31 -17.80 -10.58
C VAL A 195 -8.00 -16.36 -11.00
N ALA A 196 -7.82 -15.44 -10.06
CA ALA A 196 -7.41 -14.08 -10.35
C ALA A 196 -6.09 -14.03 -11.14
N GLY A 197 -5.08 -14.79 -10.72
CA GLY A 197 -3.80 -14.86 -11.43
C GLY A 197 -3.94 -15.33 -12.87
N VAL A 198 -4.76 -16.37 -13.09
CA VAL A 198 -5.05 -16.87 -14.44
C VAL A 198 -5.75 -15.79 -15.28
N LEU A 199 -6.80 -15.16 -14.75
CA LEU A 199 -7.55 -14.11 -15.44
C LEU A 199 -6.67 -12.89 -15.76
N GLN A 200 -5.81 -12.49 -14.83
CA GLN A 200 -4.85 -11.39 -14.99
C GLN A 200 -3.86 -11.61 -16.12
N LEU A 201 -3.39 -12.84 -16.30
CA LEU A 201 -2.54 -13.18 -17.43
C LEU A 201 -3.37 -13.25 -18.72
N ALA A 202 -4.54 -13.90 -18.66
CA ALA A 202 -5.40 -14.15 -19.81
C ALA A 202 -5.86 -12.87 -20.51
N ILE A 203 -6.21 -11.81 -19.77
CA ILE A 203 -6.66 -10.54 -20.35
C ILE A 203 -5.59 -9.87 -21.24
N GLN A 204 -4.31 -10.15 -20.98
CA GLN A 204 -3.19 -9.54 -21.70
C GLN A 204 -2.81 -10.30 -22.99
N ILE A 205 -3.17 -11.58 -23.09
CA ILE A 205 -2.82 -12.46 -24.21
C ILE A 205 -3.34 -11.91 -25.57
N PRO A 206 -4.60 -11.45 -25.72
CA PRO A 206 -5.11 -10.97 -27.00
C PRO A 206 -4.32 -9.78 -27.56
N GLU A 207 -3.87 -8.85 -26.70
CA GLU A 207 -3.07 -7.71 -27.15
C GLU A 207 -1.65 -8.11 -27.53
N LEU A 208 -1.03 -9.04 -26.80
CA LEU A 208 0.27 -9.60 -27.16
C LEU A 208 0.21 -10.33 -28.51
N TRP A 209 -0.86 -11.07 -28.75
CA TRP A 209 -1.09 -11.77 -30.01
C TRP A 209 -1.24 -10.79 -31.18
N LYS A 210 -2.09 -9.76 -31.04
CA LYS A 210 -2.27 -8.71 -32.06
C LYS A 210 -0.97 -7.97 -32.42
N LYS A 211 -0.04 -7.86 -31.49
CA LYS A 211 1.27 -7.21 -31.70
C LYS A 211 2.37 -8.18 -32.17
N ASN A 212 2.06 -9.46 -32.39
CA ASN A 212 3.03 -10.52 -32.70
C ASN A 212 4.13 -10.67 -31.64
N LEU A 213 3.80 -10.45 -30.37
CA LEU A 213 4.74 -10.57 -29.24
C LEU A 213 4.43 -11.78 -28.34
N LEU A 214 3.41 -12.56 -28.67
CA LEU A 214 3.10 -13.83 -28.01
C LEU A 214 3.99 -14.93 -28.59
N ILE A 215 5.20 -15.07 -28.04
CA ILE A 215 6.22 -16.02 -28.52
C ILE A 215 6.35 -17.18 -27.52
N PRO A 216 6.45 -18.44 -27.98
CA PRO A 216 6.61 -19.57 -27.07
C PRO A 216 7.86 -19.40 -26.19
N PRO A 217 7.79 -19.82 -24.92
CA PRO A 217 8.91 -19.71 -23.99
C PRO A 217 10.05 -20.64 -24.42
N LYS A 218 11.29 -20.14 -24.40
CA LYS A 218 12.49 -20.96 -24.60
C LYS A 218 13.53 -20.62 -23.55
N VAL A 219 13.92 -21.60 -22.74
CA VAL A 219 14.86 -21.38 -21.63
C VAL A 219 16.27 -21.14 -22.18
N ASP A 220 16.87 -20.00 -21.81
CA ASP A 220 18.23 -19.63 -22.19
C ASP A 220 18.79 -18.57 -21.23
N PHE A 221 19.33 -19.02 -20.09
CA PHE A 221 19.92 -18.14 -19.09
C PHE A 221 21.22 -17.45 -19.55
N LYS A 222 21.83 -17.93 -20.66
CA LYS A 222 23.07 -17.38 -21.21
C LYS A 222 22.83 -16.29 -22.25
N HIS A 223 21.57 -16.08 -22.66
CA HIS A 223 21.22 -15.02 -23.59
C HIS A 223 21.62 -13.64 -23.02
N GLU A 224 22.32 -12.83 -23.80
CA GLU A 224 22.88 -11.54 -23.38
C GLU A 224 21.83 -10.63 -22.71
N GLY A 225 20.64 -10.52 -23.32
CA GLY A 225 19.55 -9.74 -22.74
C GLY A 225 19.04 -10.27 -21.39
N VAL A 226 19.02 -11.59 -21.17
CA VAL A 226 18.59 -12.19 -19.90
C VAL A 226 19.62 -11.92 -18.81
N ASP A 227 20.90 -12.15 -19.10
CA ASP A 227 22.01 -11.86 -18.18
C ASP A 227 22.03 -10.38 -17.76
N ARG A 228 21.81 -9.47 -18.71
CA ARG A 228 21.72 -8.04 -18.43
C ARG A 228 20.54 -7.70 -17.51
N ILE A 229 19.36 -8.28 -17.75
CA ILE A 229 18.18 -8.09 -16.89
C ILE A 229 18.47 -8.61 -15.47
N LEU A 230 19.08 -9.78 -15.33
CA LEU A 230 19.41 -10.36 -14.02
C LEU A 230 20.40 -9.46 -13.23
N LYS A 231 21.44 -8.94 -13.90
CA LYS A 231 22.40 -8.01 -13.29
C LYS A 231 21.77 -6.71 -12.82
N LEU A 232 20.78 -6.19 -13.54
CA LEU A 232 20.03 -4.99 -13.15
C LEU A 232 19.00 -5.27 -12.05
N MET A 233 18.42 -6.48 -12.05
CA MET A 233 17.39 -6.88 -11.10
C MET A 233 17.94 -7.07 -9.69
N LEU A 234 19.16 -7.61 -9.52
CA LEU A 234 19.75 -7.86 -8.21
C LEU A 234 19.81 -6.60 -7.31
N PRO A 235 20.42 -5.46 -7.73
CA PRO A 235 20.43 -4.25 -6.90
C PRO A 235 19.03 -3.66 -6.70
N ALA A 236 18.13 -3.79 -7.68
CA ALA A 236 16.75 -3.32 -7.54
C ALA A 236 15.97 -4.14 -6.50
N LEU A 237 16.16 -5.46 -6.45
CA LEU A 237 15.59 -6.34 -5.43
C LEU A 237 16.03 -5.91 -4.03
N PHE A 238 17.33 -5.66 -3.82
CA PHE A 238 17.82 -5.15 -2.54
C PHE A 238 17.16 -3.82 -2.14
N GLY A 239 17.02 -2.88 -3.08
CA GLY A 239 16.36 -1.60 -2.82
C GLY A 239 14.90 -1.74 -2.40
N VAL A 240 14.15 -2.63 -3.05
CA VAL A 240 12.73 -2.87 -2.73
C VAL A 240 12.58 -3.68 -1.44
N SER A 241 13.43 -4.69 -1.18
CA SER A 241 13.42 -5.52 0.03
C SER A 241 13.44 -4.69 1.30
N VAL A 242 14.30 -3.67 1.38
CA VAL A 242 14.46 -2.82 2.57
C VAL A 242 13.13 -2.19 2.99
N THR A 243 12.29 -1.80 2.01
CA THR A 243 10.99 -1.16 2.30
C THR A 243 9.91 -2.13 2.77
N GLN A 244 10.08 -3.43 2.53
CA GLN A 244 9.08 -4.45 2.87
C GLN A 244 9.32 -5.11 4.23
N ILE A 245 10.50 -4.92 4.84
CA ILE A 245 10.87 -5.53 6.13
C ILE A 245 9.87 -5.16 7.24
N ASN A 246 9.38 -3.90 7.25
CA ASN A 246 8.42 -3.45 8.27
C ASN A 246 7.13 -4.28 8.29
N LEU A 247 6.59 -4.63 7.11
CA LEU A 247 5.36 -5.41 7.02
C LEU A 247 5.56 -6.85 7.52
N LEU A 248 6.76 -7.41 7.27
CA LEU A 248 7.13 -8.74 7.76
C LEU A 248 7.23 -8.75 9.29
N LEU A 249 7.95 -7.78 9.88
CA LEU A 249 8.11 -7.68 11.33
C LEU A 249 6.77 -7.51 12.06
N ASN A 250 5.88 -6.66 11.54
CA ASN A 250 4.55 -6.48 12.13
C ASN A 250 3.71 -7.74 12.06
N THR A 251 3.84 -8.55 11.00
CA THR A 251 3.09 -9.81 10.88
C THR A 251 3.58 -10.84 11.90
N ILE A 252 4.89 -10.93 12.13
CA ILE A 252 5.46 -11.81 13.14
C ILE A 252 4.89 -11.47 14.51
N TRP A 253 4.91 -10.19 14.92
CA TRP A 253 4.37 -9.80 16.21
C TRP A 253 2.86 -10.00 16.32
N ALA A 254 2.11 -9.65 15.26
CA ALA A 254 0.66 -9.83 15.24
C ALA A 254 0.26 -11.32 15.33
N SER A 255 1.10 -12.25 14.85
CA SER A 255 0.82 -13.69 14.95
C SER A 255 0.80 -14.24 16.37
N PHE A 256 1.43 -13.55 17.34
CA PHE A 256 1.42 -13.92 18.76
C PHE A 256 0.26 -13.33 19.55
N MET A 257 -0.56 -12.48 18.91
CA MET A 257 -1.69 -11.81 19.54
C MET A 257 -2.96 -12.66 19.38
N GLN A 258 -4.03 -12.25 20.04
CA GLN A 258 -5.33 -12.93 19.97
C GLN A 258 -5.91 -12.94 18.55
N ASP A 259 -6.79 -13.91 18.29
CA ASP A 259 -7.52 -14.00 17.04
C ASP A 259 -8.28 -12.71 16.73
N GLY A 260 -8.25 -12.31 15.47
CA GLY A 260 -8.79 -11.03 14.98
C GLY A 260 -7.74 -9.92 14.94
N SER A 261 -6.64 -10.00 15.71
CA SER A 261 -5.62 -8.94 15.77
C SER A 261 -5.01 -8.61 14.41
N VAL A 262 -4.75 -9.63 13.58
CA VAL A 262 -4.20 -9.43 12.23
C VAL A 262 -5.24 -8.75 11.34
N SER A 263 -6.50 -9.19 11.42
CA SER A 263 -7.63 -8.67 10.65
C SER A 263 -7.99 -7.23 11.02
N TRP A 264 -8.00 -6.89 12.32
CA TRP A 264 -8.26 -5.53 12.80
C TRP A 264 -7.17 -4.56 12.33
N LEU A 265 -5.89 -4.96 12.43
CA LEU A 265 -4.77 -4.17 11.91
C LEU A 265 -4.83 -4.02 10.39
N TYR A 266 -5.12 -5.09 9.67
CA TYR A 266 -5.28 -5.06 8.21
C TYR A 266 -6.38 -4.08 7.79
N SER A 267 -7.53 -4.12 8.47
CA SER A 267 -8.69 -3.26 8.17
C SER A 267 -8.41 -1.79 8.51
N ALA A 268 -7.74 -1.53 9.63
CA ALA A 268 -7.31 -0.18 10.01
C ALA A 268 -6.25 0.38 9.04
N GLU A 269 -5.26 -0.43 8.63
CA GLU A 269 -4.23 -0.06 7.66
C GLU A 269 -4.87 0.47 6.37
N ARG A 270 -5.89 -0.21 5.84
CA ARG A 270 -6.62 0.22 4.63
C ARG A 270 -7.23 1.60 4.75
N MET A 271 -7.80 1.94 5.90
CA MET A 271 -8.38 3.26 6.11
C MET A 271 -7.31 4.36 6.12
N THR A 272 -6.12 4.08 6.65
CA THR A 272 -4.99 5.03 6.59
C THR A 272 -4.39 5.18 5.19
N GLU A 273 -4.43 4.13 4.37
CA GLU A 273 -3.95 4.17 2.98
C GLU A 273 -4.79 5.10 2.09
N LEU A 274 -6.07 5.33 2.40
CA LEU A 274 -6.96 6.19 1.59
C LEU A 274 -6.45 7.63 1.45
N PRO A 275 -6.27 8.42 2.54
CA PRO A 275 -5.75 9.79 2.43
C PRO A 275 -4.30 9.81 1.93
N LEU A 276 -3.47 8.84 2.35
CA LEU A 276 -2.09 8.70 1.88
C LEU A 276 -2.02 8.51 0.38
N GLY A 277 -2.87 7.64 -0.16
CA GLY A 277 -2.93 7.29 -1.57
C GLY A 277 -3.54 8.38 -2.44
N LEU A 278 -4.42 9.23 -1.90
CA LEU A 278 -5.04 10.34 -2.64
C LEU A 278 -4.12 11.55 -2.72
N ILE A 279 -3.51 11.95 -1.61
CA ILE A 279 -2.79 13.23 -1.51
C ILE A 279 -1.28 13.02 -1.42
N GLY A 280 -0.84 12.15 -0.51
CA GLY A 280 0.59 11.90 -0.29
C GLY A 280 1.28 11.35 -1.54
N VAL A 281 0.68 10.36 -2.19
CA VAL A 281 1.19 9.80 -3.45
C VAL A 281 1.11 10.82 -4.59
N ALA A 282 -0.02 11.52 -4.74
CA ALA A 282 -0.19 12.51 -5.81
C ALA A 282 0.89 13.60 -5.73
N ILE A 283 1.09 14.19 -4.55
CA ILE A 283 2.12 15.23 -4.35
C ILE A 283 3.51 14.65 -4.56
N GLY A 284 3.81 13.47 -3.99
CA GLY A 284 5.12 12.82 -4.17
C GLY A 284 5.48 12.55 -5.63
N THR A 285 4.49 12.20 -6.47
CA THR A 285 4.72 11.96 -7.90
C THR A 285 4.97 13.24 -8.70
N VAL A 286 4.31 14.34 -8.34
CA VAL A 286 4.46 15.63 -9.05
C VAL A 286 5.69 16.41 -8.59
N ILE A 287 6.10 16.24 -7.32
CA ILE A 287 7.19 17.01 -6.73
C ILE A 287 8.55 16.57 -7.26
N LEU A 288 8.79 15.27 -7.46
CA LEU A 288 10.13 14.75 -7.79
C LEU A 288 10.66 15.25 -9.16
N PRO A 289 9.88 15.21 -10.27
CA PRO A 289 10.34 15.77 -11.55
C PRO A 289 10.62 17.26 -11.44
N SER A 290 9.74 17.97 -10.73
CA SER A 290 9.84 19.42 -10.53
C SER A 290 11.08 19.80 -9.70
N LEU A 291 11.37 19.08 -8.62
CA LEU A 291 12.57 19.28 -7.80
C LEU A 291 13.85 18.96 -8.58
N SER A 292 13.84 17.89 -9.38
CA SER A 292 14.99 17.50 -10.20
C SER A 292 15.32 18.57 -11.25
N ALA A 293 14.29 19.16 -11.88
CA ALA A 293 14.47 20.27 -12.80
C ALA A 293 15.07 21.51 -12.11
N ARG A 294 14.53 21.91 -10.95
CA ARG A 294 15.08 23.06 -10.18
C ARG A 294 16.49 22.83 -9.67
N HIS A 295 16.83 21.60 -9.32
CA HIS A 295 18.19 21.23 -8.95
C HIS A 295 19.15 21.32 -10.14
N ALA A 296 18.73 20.84 -11.33
CA ALA A 296 19.51 20.96 -12.55
C ALA A 296 19.72 22.42 -13.01
N GLU A 297 18.72 23.27 -12.80
CA GLU A 297 18.81 24.74 -12.99
C GLU A 297 19.69 25.44 -11.95
N GLN A 298 20.17 24.72 -10.92
CA GLN A 298 20.92 25.27 -9.77
C GLN A 298 20.15 26.35 -8.97
N ASP A 299 18.83 26.41 -9.12
CA ASP A 299 17.97 27.39 -8.43
C ASP A 299 17.55 26.86 -7.04
N GLN A 300 18.44 27.05 -6.07
CA GLN A 300 18.23 26.60 -4.69
C GLN A 300 17.04 27.29 -4.01
N ALA A 301 16.69 28.52 -4.42
CA ALA A 301 15.56 29.25 -3.85
C ALA A 301 14.24 28.62 -4.29
N LYS A 302 14.07 28.34 -5.60
CA LYS A 302 12.90 27.63 -6.12
C LYS A 302 12.82 26.19 -5.62
N PHE A 303 13.97 25.52 -5.47
CA PHE A 303 14.02 24.18 -4.88
C PHE A 303 13.44 24.18 -3.45
N LYS A 304 13.91 25.10 -2.59
CA LYS A 304 13.40 25.28 -1.23
C LYS A 304 11.92 25.63 -1.21
N SER A 305 11.50 26.57 -2.06
CA SER A 305 10.10 26.99 -2.15
C SER A 305 9.17 25.86 -2.56
N MET A 306 9.65 24.93 -3.39
CA MET A 306 8.85 23.78 -3.83
C MET A 306 8.66 22.75 -2.72
N ILE A 307 9.71 22.45 -1.95
CA ILE A 307 9.60 21.62 -0.74
C ILE A 307 8.66 22.30 0.27
N ASP A 308 8.80 23.61 0.46
CA ASP A 308 7.96 24.40 1.36
C ASP A 308 6.48 24.35 0.97
N TRP A 309 6.19 24.55 -0.32
CA TRP A 309 4.84 24.46 -0.86
C TRP A 309 4.22 23.08 -0.65
N ALA A 310 4.97 22.01 -0.94
CA ALA A 310 4.46 20.66 -0.75
C ALA A 310 4.25 20.33 0.73
N ALA A 311 5.16 20.75 1.61
CA ALA A 311 4.99 20.62 3.05
C ALA A 311 3.74 21.38 3.53
N LYS A 312 3.45 22.58 3.00
CA LYS A 312 2.21 23.31 3.31
C LYS A 312 0.97 22.54 2.93
N ILE A 313 0.91 21.96 1.73
CA ILE A 313 -0.28 21.20 1.31
C ILE A 313 -0.43 19.92 2.16
N ILE A 314 0.67 19.22 2.43
CA ILE A 314 0.63 18.03 3.28
C ILE A 314 0.21 18.37 4.71
N MET A 315 0.66 19.48 5.29
CA MET A 315 0.24 19.88 6.64
C MET A 315 -1.20 20.39 6.65
N LEU A 316 -1.61 21.13 5.62
CA LEU A 316 -2.97 21.63 5.43
C LEU A 316 -3.99 20.50 5.39
N VAL A 317 -3.69 19.38 4.71
CA VAL A 317 -4.66 18.28 4.58
C VAL A 317 -4.37 17.09 5.49
N GLY A 318 -3.10 16.76 5.73
CA GLY A 318 -2.69 15.61 6.50
C GLY A 318 -3.00 15.73 8.00
N ILE A 319 -2.88 16.94 8.59
CA ILE A 319 -3.25 17.17 10.00
C ILE A 319 -4.75 16.96 10.22
N PRO A 320 -5.66 17.67 9.51
CA PRO A 320 -7.09 17.46 9.70
C PRO A 320 -7.53 16.05 9.31
N ALA A 321 -6.92 15.42 8.30
CA ALA A 321 -7.23 14.03 7.96
C ALA A 321 -6.83 13.06 9.08
N SER A 322 -5.67 13.25 9.72
CA SER A 322 -5.22 12.47 10.88
C SER A 322 -6.20 12.60 12.05
N ILE A 323 -6.60 13.83 12.39
CA ILE A 323 -7.57 14.10 13.47
C ILE A 323 -8.95 13.54 13.12
N ALA A 324 -9.45 13.76 11.91
CA ALA A 324 -10.75 13.27 11.48
C ALA A 324 -10.79 11.74 11.48
N LEU A 325 -9.73 11.07 11.00
CA LEU A 325 -9.63 9.61 11.11
C LEU A 325 -9.63 9.15 12.57
N PHE A 326 -8.91 9.84 13.46
CA PHE A 326 -8.93 9.52 14.89
C PHE A 326 -10.35 9.61 15.48
N MET A 327 -11.00 10.77 15.32
CA MET A 327 -12.32 11.03 15.92
C MET A 327 -13.44 10.19 15.29
N LEU A 328 -13.37 9.97 13.98
CA LEU A 328 -14.39 9.24 13.22
C LEU A 328 -14.03 7.76 13.03
N SER A 329 -13.03 7.22 13.73
CA SER A 329 -12.61 5.82 13.59
C SER A 329 -13.78 4.87 13.77
N THR A 330 -14.51 4.96 14.89
CA THR A 330 -15.66 4.07 15.15
C THR A 330 -16.78 4.23 14.12
N PRO A 331 -17.28 5.45 13.82
CA PRO A 331 -18.29 5.63 12.76
C PRO A 331 -17.86 5.10 11.39
N ILE A 332 -16.62 5.36 10.97
CA ILE A 332 -16.11 4.91 9.67
C ILE A 332 -16.09 3.38 9.61
N ILE A 333 -15.51 2.72 10.61
CA ILE A 333 -15.43 1.26 10.65
C ILE A 333 -16.83 0.66 10.76
N GLN A 334 -17.70 1.22 11.59
CA GLN A 334 -19.07 0.75 11.77
C GLN A 334 -19.90 0.87 10.49
N ALA A 335 -19.80 1.99 9.77
CA ALA A 335 -20.53 2.21 8.53
C ALA A 335 -20.02 1.28 7.41
N LEU A 336 -18.71 1.05 7.33
CA LEU A 336 -18.08 0.31 6.24
C LEU A 336 -17.99 -1.20 6.47
N PHE A 337 -17.78 -1.65 7.69
CA PHE A 337 -17.46 -3.06 7.97
C PHE A 337 -18.46 -3.76 8.89
N GLN A 338 -19.14 -3.07 9.81
CA GLN A 338 -20.08 -3.74 10.73
C GLN A 338 -21.33 -4.25 10.02
N ARG A 339 -21.30 -5.54 9.64
CA ARG A 339 -22.36 -6.32 8.98
C ARG A 339 -21.95 -7.79 8.92
N GLY A 340 -22.94 -8.69 8.85
CA GLY A 340 -22.71 -10.13 8.79
C GLY A 340 -21.87 -10.62 9.95
N GLU A 341 -20.80 -11.34 9.65
CA GLU A 341 -19.87 -11.91 10.63
C GLU A 341 -18.93 -10.87 11.27
N PHE A 342 -18.90 -9.62 10.80
CA PHE A 342 -18.12 -8.56 11.44
C PHE A 342 -18.89 -7.89 12.57
N THR A 343 -18.48 -8.20 13.80
CA THR A 343 -19.22 -7.88 15.02
C THR A 343 -18.98 -6.44 15.51
N LEU A 344 -19.71 -6.03 16.55
CA LEU A 344 -19.47 -4.74 17.22
C LEU A 344 -18.09 -4.72 17.92
N GLU A 345 -17.64 -5.85 18.44
CA GLU A 345 -16.31 -5.96 19.06
C GLU A 345 -15.22 -5.74 18.01
N ASP A 346 -15.37 -6.34 16.83
CA ASP A 346 -14.45 -6.14 15.70
C ASP A 346 -14.38 -4.67 15.28
N THR A 347 -15.52 -3.98 15.28
CA THR A 347 -15.60 -2.54 15.04
C THR A 347 -14.78 -1.77 16.07
N HIS A 348 -14.96 -2.07 17.37
CA HIS A 348 -14.26 -1.39 18.44
C HIS A 348 -12.75 -1.63 18.38
N MET A 349 -12.32 -2.89 18.23
CA MET A 349 -10.92 -3.27 18.15
C MET A 349 -10.22 -2.70 16.90
N THR A 350 -10.91 -2.70 15.75
CA THR A 350 -10.39 -2.06 14.53
C THR A 350 -10.33 -0.54 14.65
N ALA A 351 -11.32 0.09 15.32
CA ALA A 351 -11.32 1.52 15.55
C ALA A 351 -10.16 1.96 16.46
N LEU A 352 -9.86 1.20 17.51
CA LEU A 352 -8.68 1.45 18.37
C LEU A 352 -7.37 1.39 17.57
N ALA A 353 -7.23 0.39 16.69
CA ALA A 353 -6.07 0.32 15.80
C ALA A 353 -6.00 1.55 14.87
N LEU A 354 -7.12 1.93 14.25
CA LEU A 354 -7.18 3.09 13.36
C LEU A 354 -6.84 4.40 14.09
N GLN A 355 -7.29 4.58 15.33
CA GLN A 355 -6.92 5.71 16.18
C GLN A 355 -5.40 5.77 16.41
N CYS A 356 -4.77 4.65 16.73
CA CYS A 356 -3.31 4.59 16.90
C CYS A 356 -2.55 4.87 15.59
N MET A 357 -3.05 4.36 14.46
CA MET A 357 -2.43 4.56 13.14
C MET A 357 -2.65 5.96 12.56
N SER A 358 -3.76 6.62 12.91
CA SER A 358 -4.09 7.95 12.39
C SER A 358 -3.04 8.98 12.79
N ALA A 359 -2.43 8.85 13.97
CA ALA A 359 -1.31 9.68 14.43
C ALA A 359 -0.10 9.63 13.47
N GLY A 360 0.12 8.49 12.80
CA GLY A 360 1.21 8.30 11.84
C GLY A 360 0.93 8.84 10.43
N VAL A 361 -0.34 9.13 10.08
CA VAL A 361 -0.75 9.51 8.72
C VAL A 361 0.02 10.74 8.22
N ILE A 362 0.14 11.78 9.06
CA ILE A 362 0.88 13.00 8.70
C ILE A 362 2.37 12.70 8.48
N SER A 363 2.97 11.84 9.31
CA SER A 363 4.37 11.45 9.18
C SER A 363 4.62 10.68 7.88
N PHE A 364 3.75 9.71 7.55
CA PHE A 364 3.83 8.99 6.28
C PHE A 364 3.70 9.92 5.06
N MET A 365 2.84 10.93 5.14
CA MET A 365 2.71 11.93 4.08
C MET A 365 3.97 12.82 3.96
N LEU A 366 4.55 13.25 5.08
CA LEU A 366 5.76 14.07 5.08
C LEU A 366 6.97 13.32 4.50
N ILE A 367 7.08 12.00 4.72
CA ILE A 367 8.11 11.16 4.08
C ILE A 367 8.03 11.27 2.55
N LYS A 368 6.81 11.31 1.98
CA LYS A 368 6.59 11.46 0.53
C LYS A 368 6.98 12.84 -0.02
N VAL A 369 7.23 13.83 0.84
CA VAL A 369 7.73 15.16 0.47
C VAL A 369 9.24 15.27 0.70
N PHE A 370 9.72 14.81 1.86
CA PHE A 370 11.13 14.97 2.22
C PHE A 370 12.06 14.02 1.47
N ALA A 371 11.65 12.78 1.21
CA ALA A 371 12.49 11.82 0.50
C ALA A 371 12.83 12.26 -0.95
N PRO A 372 11.87 12.75 -1.77
CA PRO A 372 12.18 13.35 -3.07
C PRO A 372 13.21 14.48 -3.04
N GLY A 373 13.31 15.24 -1.95
CA GLY A 373 14.33 16.29 -1.79
C GLY A 373 15.77 15.76 -1.85
N PHE A 374 16.00 14.52 -1.41
CA PHE A 374 17.31 13.86 -1.53
C PHE A 374 17.48 13.20 -2.89
N TYR A 375 16.45 12.52 -3.40
CA TYR A 375 16.50 11.86 -4.71
C TYR A 375 16.75 12.84 -5.86
N ALA A 376 16.14 14.03 -5.82
CA ALA A 376 16.37 15.09 -6.80
C ALA A 376 17.84 15.57 -6.84
N GLN A 377 18.57 15.40 -5.73
CA GLN A 377 20.00 15.71 -5.60
C GLN A 377 20.89 14.47 -5.80
N GLN A 378 20.33 13.37 -6.33
CA GLN A 378 20.99 12.09 -6.54
C GLN A 378 21.53 11.42 -5.25
N ASP A 379 21.09 11.87 -4.07
CA ASP A 379 21.41 11.21 -2.79
C ASP A 379 20.38 10.13 -2.47
N THR A 380 20.63 8.93 -2.96
CA THR A 380 19.82 7.74 -2.64
C THR A 380 20.21 7.09 -1.32
N LYS A 381 21.40 7.38 -0.79
CA LYS A 381 21.95 6.72 0.40
C LYS A 381 21.30 7.23 1.69
N THR A 382 21.05 8.53 1.78
CA THR A 382 20.47 9.13 3.00
C THR A 382 19.04 8.61 3.27
N PRO A 383 18.10 8.61 2.31
CA PRO A 383 16.77 8.05 2.54
C PRO A 383 16.79 6.56 2.91
N VAL A 384 17.67 5.75 2.31
CA VAL A 384 17.80 4.33 2.64
C VAL A 384 18.30 4.13 4.07
N ARG A 385 19.33 4.88 4.50
CA ARG A 385 19.84 4.83 5.88
C ARG A 385 18.78 5.23 6.89
N VAL A 386 18.04 6.31 6.63
CA VAL A 386 16.94 6.74 7.49
C VAL A 386 15.82 5.70 7.51
N GLY A 387 15.50 5.08 6.37
CA GLY A 387 14.53 3.99 6.29
C GLY A 387 14.93 2.79 7.15
N LEU A 388 16.20 2.37 7.11
CA LEU A 388 16.72 1.29 7.97
C LEU A 388 16.67 1.67 9.45
N MET A 389 17.00 2.92 9.81
CA MET A 389 16.87 3.42 11.18
C MET A 389 15.41 3.42 11.64
N ALA A 390 14.46 3.75 10.76
CA ALA A 390 13.04 3.70 11.05
C ALA A 390 12.54 2.26 11.25
N VAL A 391 13.03 1.30 10.46
CA VAL A 391 12.75 -0.14 10.65
C VAL A 391 13.26 -0.61 12.00
N ALA A 392 14.50 -0.24 12.37
CA ALA A 392 15.05 -0.55 13.68
C ALA A 392 14.25 0.10 14.81
N ALA A 393 13.86 1.36 14.66
CA ALA A 393 12.99 2.05 15.60
C ALA A 393 11.62 1.37 15.72
N ASN A 394 11.04 0.89 14.61
CA ASN A 394 9.78 0.15 14.64
C ASN A 394 9.93 -1.15 15.43
N ALA A 395 10.98 -1.93 15.19
CA ALA A 395 11.26 -3.16 15.93
C ALA A 395 11.41 -2.90 17.44
N ILE A 396 12.16 -1.85 17.82
CA ILE A 396 12.34 -1.45 19.22
C ILE A 396 11.00 -1.01 19.83
N LEU A 397 10.26 -0.14 19.14
CA LEU A 397 8.96 0.35 19.63
C LEU A 397 7.93 -0.78 19.74
N ASN A 398 7.92 -1.75 18.83
CA ASN A 398 7.09 -2.94 18.94
C ASN A 398 7.40 -3.68 20.24
N VAL A 399 8.66 -4.00 20.53
CA VAL A 399 9.04 -4.70 21.77
C VAL A 399 8.66 -3.88 23.01
N VAL A 400 8.94 -2.58 23.01
CA VAL A 400 8.63 -1.70 24.16
C VAL A 400 7.13 -1.58 24.38
N PHE A 401 6.34 -1.32 23.34
CA PHE A 401 4.89 -1.15 23.49
C PHE A 401 4.19 -2.48 23.75
N ILE A 402 4.57 -3.59 23.11
CA ILE A 402 4.00 -4.91 23.44
C ILE A 402 4.29 -5.24 24.91
N GLY A 403 5.53 -5.04 25.38
CA GLY A 403 5.89 -5.25 26.77
C GLY A 403 5.08 -4.37 27.72
N PHE A 404 4.91 -3.09 27.41
CA PHE A 404 4.12 -2.16 28.21
C PHE A 404 2.62 -2.54 28.27
N PHE A 405 2.03 -2.91 27.13
CA PHE A 405 0.62 -3.32 27.07
C PHE A 405 0.38 -4.63 27.83
N LYS A 406 1.33 -5.57 27.76
CA LYS A 406 1.29 -6.81 28.57
C LYS A 406 1.44 -6.55 30.06
N LEU A 407 2.26 -5.59 30.47
CA LEU A 407 2.41 -5.21 31.88
C LEU A 407 1.13 -4.61 32.48
N ILE A 408 0.30 -3.96 31.66
CA ILE A 408 -0.96 -3.32 32.08
C ILE A 408 -2.17 -4.27 31.88
N ASP A 409 -1.94 -5.48 31.36
CA ASP A 409 -2.99 -6.46 31.02
C ASP A 409 -4.06 -5.88 30.08
N TRP A 410 -3.61 -5.06 29.12
CA TRP A 410 -4.49 -4.39 28.18
C TRP A 410 -4.96 -5.34 27.09
N HIS A 411 -6.27 -5.57 27.00
CA HIS A 411 -6.87 -6.55 26.09
C HIS A 411 -6.62 -6.28 24.59
N ALA A 412 -6.39 -5.03 24.19
CA ALA A 412 -6.14 -4.65 22.80
C ALA A 412 -4.64 -4.53 22.49
N GLU A 413 -3.89 -5.63 22.58
CA GLU A 413 -2.42 -5.66 22.37
C GLU A 413 -2.00 -5.14 20.99
N HIS A 414 -2.85 -5.32 19.97
CA HIS A 414 -2.59 -4.89 18.59
C HIS A 414 -2.44 -3.38 18.45
N MET A 415 -2.96 -2.59 19.40
CA MET A 415 -2.70 -1.14 19.47
C MET A 415 -1.20 -0.83 19.59
N ALA A 416 -0.42 -1.69 20.24
CA ALA A 416 1.03 -1.53 20.36
C ALA A 416 1.72 -1.49 19.00
N LEU A 417 1.30 -2.37 18.07
CA LEU A 417 1.84 -2.42 16.71
C LEU A 417 1.44 -1.20 15.89
N ALA A 418 0.19 -0.76 16.03
CA ALA A 418 -0.31 0.45 15.39
C ALA A 418 0.46 1.70 15.86
N LEU A 419 0.67 1.85 17.17
CA LEU A 419 1.46 2.95 17.75
C LEU A 419 2.94 2.88 17.35
N ALA A 420 3.54 1.71 17.34
CA ALA A 420 4.93 1.52 16.92
C ALA A 420 5.13 1.87 15.44
N SER A 421 4.15 1.56 14.58
CA SER A 421 4.15 1.95 13.18
C SER A 421 4.09 3.47 13.01
N SER A 422 3.16 4.13 13.72
CA SER A 422 3.05 5.60 13.76
C SER A 422 4.32 6.27 14.30
N GLY A 423 4.88 5.73 15.38
CA GLY A 423 6.12 6.23 15.99
C GLY A 423 7.34 6.06 15.07
N SER A 424 7.46 4.91 14.39
CA SER A 424 8.50 4.69 13.39
C SER A 424 8.38 5.66 12.20
N ALA A 425 7.15 5.91 11.72
CA ALA A 425 6.91 6.88 10.67
C ALA A 425 7.33 8.30 11.11
N LEU A 426 7.04 8.67 12.36
CA LEU A 426 7.46 9.94 12.94
C LEU A 426 8.99 10.04 13.01
N VAL A 427 9.67 8.99 13.47
CA VAL A 427 11.14 8.91 13.48
C VAL A 427 11.70 9.08 12.08
N ASN A 428 11.13 8.41 11.07
CA ASN A 428 11.55 8.51 9.68
C ASN A 428 11.39 9.94 9.13
N ALA A 429 10.20 10.52 9.25
CA ALA A 429 9.92 11.88 8.82
C ALA A 429 10.83 12.91 9.53
N GLY A 430 11.01 12.74 10.84
CA GLY A 430 11.85 13.60 11.68
C GLY A 430 13.33 13.52 11.30
N MET A 431 13.86 12.32 11.06
CA MET A 431 15.25 12.12 10.61
C MET A 431 15.48 12.68 9.20
N LEU A 432 14.55 12.47 8.27
CA LEU A 432 14.63 13.08 6.94
C LEU A 432 14.67 14.60 7.03
N TYR A 433 13.78 15.20 7.84
CA TYR A 433 13.79 16.63 8.10
C TYR A 433 15.10 17.08 8.77
N PHE A 434 15.60 16.33 9.75
CA PHE A 434 16.88 16.62 10.41
C PHE A 434 18.04 16.69 9.41
N TYR A 435 18.14 15.74 8.48
CA TYR A 435 19.18 15.77 7.44
C TYR A 435 18.97 16.91 6.42
N LEU A 436 17.72 17.23 6.05
CA LEU A 436 17.42 18.40 5.21
C LEU A 436 17.86 19.70 5.89
N HIS A 437 17.61 19.81 7.19
CA HIS A 437 17.97 20.95 8.01
C HIS A 437 19.48 21.08 8.20
N LYS A 438 20.15 19.98 8.55
CA LYS A 438 21.60 19.91 8.79
C LYS A 438 22.40 20.23 7.52
N ARG A 439 21.91 19.81 6.35
CA ARG A 439 22.56 20.08 5.06
C ARG A 439 22.11 21.38 4.39
N ASN A 440 21.34 22.22 5.08
CA ASN A 440 20.81 23.49 4.55
C ASN A 440 19.98 23.35 3.26
N ILE A 441 19.42 22.16 3.01
CA ILE A 441 18.56 21.88 1.86
C ILE A 441 17.19 22.52 2.06
N TYR A 442 16.59 22.36 3.25
CA TYR A 442 15.30 22.95 3.59
C TYR A 442 15.20 23.24 5.09
N ARG A 443 14.55 24.35 5.45
CA ARG A 443 14.23 24.74 6.82
C ARG A 443 12.85 25.38 6.84
N PHE A 444 12.05 25.08 7.85
CA PHE A 444 10.79 25.79 8.07
C PHE A 444 11.06 27.28 8.31
N GLY A 445 10.53 28.12 7.43
CA GLY A 445 10.69 29.58 7.52
C GLY A 445 9.78 30.23 8.56
N ALA A 446 9.99 31.52 8.84
CA ALA A 446 9.21 32.27 9.84
C ALA A 446 7.70 32.29 9.57
N HIS A 447 7.30 32.22 8.30
CA HIS A 447 5.88 32.18 7.90
C HIS A 447 5.12 30.96 8.44
N TRP A 448 5.82 29.88 8.80
CA TRP A 448 5.21 28.71 9.43
C TRP A 448 4.65 28.99 10.82
N LYS A 449 5.13 30.01 11.55
CA LYS A 449 4.52 30.40 12.83
C LYS A 449 3.07 30.83 12.64
N LYS A 450 2.83 31.67 11.63
CA LYS A 450 1.49 32.12 11.26
C LYS A 450 0.63 30.95 10.75
N LEU A 451 1.17 30.12 9.86
CA LEU A 451 0.44 28.96 9.33
C LEU A 451 0.09 27.95 10.42
N SER A 452 1.00 27.64 11.34
CA SER A 452 0.74 26.74 12.46
C SER A 452 -0.38 27.26 13.36
N PHE A 453 -0.42 28.57 13.62
CA PHE A 453 -1.55 29.18 14.34
C PHE A 453 -2.87 29.05 13.58
N GLN A 454 -2.88 29.34 12.28
CA GLN A 454 -4.07 29.21 11.43
C GLN A 454 -4.57 27.76 11.38
N PHE A 455 -3.66 26.80 11.21
CA PHE A 455 -3.99 25.37 11.21
C PHE A 455 -4.48 24.91 12.58
N LEU A 456 -3.86 25.37 13.67
CA LEU A 456 -4.29 25.03 15.02
C LEU A 456 -5.74 25.46 15.25
N VAL A 457 -6.07 26.72 14.97
CA VAL A 457 -7.45 27.23 15.14
C VAL A 457 -8.42 26.46 14.25
N ALA A 458 -8.09 26.26 12.97
CA ALA A 458 -8.96 25.52 12.05
C ALA A 458 -9.22 24.07 12.49
N ASN A 459 -8.19 23.39 13.02
CA ASN A 459 -8.34 22.04 13.55
C ASN A 459 -9.14 22.03 14.86
N ILE A 460 -8.97 23.01 15.75
CA ILE A 460 -9.80 23.15 16.97
C ILE A 460 -11.27 23.35 16.59
N THR A 461 -11.56 24.21 15.59
CA THR A 461 -12.93 24.41 15.09
C THR A 461 -13.51 23.11 14.54
N MET A 462 -12.73 22.35 13.76
CA MET A 462 -13.15 21.05 13.26
C MET A 462 -13.39 20.04 14.38
N ILE A 463 -12.49 19.95 15.37
CA ILE A 463 -12.62 19.06 16.53
C ILE A 463 -13.90 19.39 17.30
N ALA A 464 -14.16 20.67 17.58
CA ALA A 464 -15.37 21.08 18.29
C ALA A 464 -16.65 20.70 17.52
N ALA A 465 -16.69 20.95 16.21
CA ALA A 465 -17.82 20.60 15.37
C ALA A 465 -18.06 19.08 15.30
N LEU A 466 -17.00 18.29 15.11
CA LEU A 466 -17.09 16.84 15.09
C LEU A 466 -17.47 16.26 16.45
N ALA A 467 -16.88 16.76 17.55
CA ALA A 467 -17.21 16.32 18.90
C ALA A 467 -18.68 16.56 19.22
N TYR A 468 -19.23 17.71 18.81
CA TYR A 468 -20.66 18.00 18.95
C TYR A 468 -21.51 17.07 18.09
N ALA A 469 -21.20 16.93 16.80
CA ALA A 469 -21.99 16.10 15.90
C ALA A 469 -21.96 14.61 16.23
N LEU A 470 -20.84 14.12 16.80
CA LEU A 470 -20.73 12.74 17.29
C LEU A 470 -21.68 12.44 18.45
N THR A 471 -22.16 13.44 19.20
CA THR A 471 -23.20 13.23 20.22
C THR A 471 -24.55 12.83 19.63
N TRP A 472 -24.76 13.10 18.34
CA TRP A 472 -25.98 12.76 17.61
C TRP A 472 -25.82 11.53 16.71
N TYR A 473 -24.63 10.94 16.66
CA TYR A 473 -24.37 9.76 15.86
C TYR A 473 -25.07 8.55 16.47
N GLN A 474 -25.92 7.89 15.67
CA GLN A 474 -26.69 6.72 16.11
C GLN A 474 -26.18 5.47 15.40
N GLY A 475 -25.32 4.72 16.11
CA GLY A 475 -24.69 3.52 15.57
C GLY A 475 -25.64 2.37 15.25
N ASP A 476 -26.87 2.36 15.77
CA ASP A 476 -27.81 1.23 15.65
C ASP A 476 -28.78 1.34 14.46
N ILE A 477 -28.60 2.31 13.57
CA ILE A 477 -29.47 2.50 12.40
C ILE A 477 -29.05 1.54 11.25
N ALA A 478 -29.93 1.35 10.27
CA ALA A 478 -29.63 0.64 9.02
C ALA A 478 -28.35 1.13 8.32
N GLN A 479 -27.65 0.20 7.67
CA GLN A 479 -26.32 0.41 7.08
C GLN A 479 -26.20 1.62 6.14
N TRP A 480 -27.17 1.85 5.24
CA TRP A 480 -27.11 2.98 4.31
C TRP A 480 -27.24 4.33 5.01
N LEU A 481 -28.00 4.39 6.11
CA LEU A 481 -28.15 5.59 6.93
C LEU A 481 -26.83 5.88 7.68
N ARG A 482 -26.15 4.84 8.22
CA ARG A 482 -24.80 5.00 8.81
C ARG A 482 -23.80 5.61 7.83
N ILE A 483 -23.80 5.14 6.58
CA ILE A 483 -22.93 5.69 5.53
C ILE A 483 -23.26 7.17 5.27
N ALA A 484 -24.55 7.51 5.18
CA ALA A 484 -24.99 8.89 5.00
C ALA A 484 -24.59 9.79 6.19
N GLU A 485 -24.70 9.30 7.42
CA GLU A 485 -24.26 10.01 8.63
C GLU A 485 -22.75 10.24 8.62
N VAL A 486 -21.94 9.23 8.30
CA VAL A 486 -20.48 9.37 8.20
C VAL A 486 -20.11 10.38 7.11
N VAL A 487 -20.77 10.32 5.95
CA VAL A 487 -20.57 11.33 4.89
C VAL A 487 -20.95 12.73 5.40
N GLY A 488 -22.05 12.85 6.14
CA GLY A 488 -22.46 14.08 6.80
C GLY A 488 -21.42 14.62 7.78
N LEU A 489 -20.86 13.75 8.63
CA LEU A 489 -19.78 14.08 9.57
C LEU A 489 -18.52 14.52 8.84
N CYS A 490 -18.15 13.85 7.74
CA CYS A 490 -17.02 14.26 6.91
C CYS A 490 -17.23 15.64 6.28
N VAL A 491 -18.42 15.89 5.71
CA VAL A 491 -18.77 17.19 5.11
C VAL A 491 -18.77 18.30 6.16
N LEU A 492 -19.35 18.04 7.34
CA LEU A 492 -19.35 18.98 8.47
C LEU A 492 -17.91 19.28 8.92
N GLY A 493 -17.07 18.26 9.10
CA GLY A 493 -15.68 18.43 9.50
C GLY A 493 -14.89 19.28 8.49
N VAL A 494 -15.03 18.98 7.19
CA VAL A 494 -14.39 19.77 6.12
C VAL A 494 -14.90 21.22 6.13
N ALA A 495 -16.22 21.42 6.25
CA ALA A 495 -16.81 22.76 6.30
C ALA A 495 -16.30 23.56 7.50
N ALA A 496 -16.32 22.98 8.71
CA ALA A 496 -15.82 23.59 9.94
C ALA A 496 -14.32 23.94 9.84
N TYR A 497 -13.52 23.03 9.28
CA TYR A 497 -12.10 23.27 9.03
C TYR A 497 -11.86 24.44 8.07
N VAL A 498 -12.57 24.47 6.94
CA VAL A 498 -12.47 25.56 5.95
C VAL A 498 -12.94 26.89 6.55
N ILE A 499 -14.01 26.90 7.34
CA ILE A 499 -14.47 28.10 8.06
C ILE A 499 -13.39 28.60 9.02
N GLY A 500 -12.77 27.72 9.81
CA GLY A 500 -11.68 28.10 10.71
C GLY A 500 -10.46 28.67 9.97
N LEU A 501 -10.12 28.12 8.80
CA LEU A 501 -9.09 28.69 7.93
C LEU A 501 -9.46 30.09 7.42
N LEU A 502 -10.70 30.29 6.98
CA LEU A 502 -11.17 31.59 6.48
C LEU A 502 -11.20 32.65 7.59
N ILE A 503 -11.68 32.30 8.80
CA ILE A 503 -11.71 33.20 9.96
C ILE A 503 -10.30 33.67 10.34
N THR A 504 -9.31 32.78 10.23
CA THR A 504 -7.91 33.14 10.52
C THR A 504 -7.20 33.83 9.36
N GLY A 505 -7.92 34.18 8.28
CA GLY A 505 -7.40 34.90 7.12
C GLY A 505 -6.55 34.05 6.18
N PHE A 506 -6.70 32.71 6.20
CA PHE A 506 -6.06 31.83 5.23
C PHE A 506 -6.86 31.82 3.92
N HIS A 507 -6.26 32.32 2.84
CA HIS A 507 -6.88 32.34 1.52
C HIS A 507 -6.22 31.28 0.61
N PRO A 508 -6.97 30.57 -0.26
CA PRO A 508 -6.39 29.63 -1.23
C PRO A 508 -5.32 30.22 -2.15
N ARG A 509 -5.25 31.55 -2.28
CA ARG A 509 -4.18 32.25 -3.01
C ARG A 509 -2.80 32.05 -2.36
N HIS A 510 -2.73 31.77 -1.06
CA HIS A 510 -1.48 31.43 -0.35
C HIS A 510 -0.89 30.06 -0.76
N LEU A 511 -1.64 29.25 -1.51
CA LEU A 511 -1.19 27.94 -2.04
C LEU A 511 -0.74 28.02 -3.50
N LYS A 512 -0.92 29.17 -4.17
CA LYS A 512 -0.44 29.36 -5.54
C LYS A 512 1.03 29.73 -5.53
N HIS A 513 1.77 29.07 -6.42
CA HIS A 513 3.19 29.30 -6.64
C HIS A 513 3.45 30.53 -7.50
#